data_AF-A0A349LZX6-F1
#
_entry.id   AF-A0A349LZX6-F1
#
_cell.length_a   1.000
_cell.length_b   1.000
_cell.length_c   1.000
_cell.angle_alpha   90.00
_cell.angle_beta   90.00
_cell.angle_gamma   90.00
#
_symmetry.space_group_name_H-M   'P 1'
#
loop_
_entity.id
_entity.type
_entity.pdbx_description
1 polymer ?
#
loop_
_entity_poly.entity_id
_entity_poly.type
_entity_poly.pdbx_seq_one_letter_code
_entity_poly.pdbx_strand_id
1 'polypeptide(L)'
;MNRRFKQRSRRLQDVWFFIRSIPWQLLVLVSVLLLVAIPAFYFGTHTGLRAFPAVTNYFYTLTGPPPTATPTPIPALSSTLPQVGSLLYVVQEGDSCDEILAVQMHMSDAGVVFNDVKPNTIGALDSSTGQDCHALQSGMVLTLSPQYPLIAFGGQVLTVAATSPQQVLPTPVINIAHQQQVGEDCSTGCLLTVLIASGGQVHLSVETTLPVKVGSWVWAQAQLTRKNVKGFANYPYADPLISLNGMSLHACDLQVDNIHDDNSLSCNQLLPNTIDDDGGAWLFGVTGKSSLDHWNYPLHLPSGTRVLLWLTSNANGDLRFSRGNPVFRYDDATHVYVRV
;
A
#
# COMPACT_ATOMS: atom_id res chain seq x y z
N MET A 1 85.30 -52.09 -38.68
CA MET A 1 84.46 -50.96 -39.14
C MET A 1 83.65 -50.43 -37.97
N ASN A 2 83.48 -49.10 -37.92
CA ASN A 2 82.65 -48.27 -37.04
C ASN A 2 83.11 -47.93 -35.60
N ARG A 3 83.58 -46.68 -35.49
CA ARG A 3 83.62 -45.80 -34.32
C ARG A 3 82.29 -45.77 -33.56
N ARG A 4 82.35 -45.71 -32.23
CA ARG A 4 81.34 -45.02 -31.39
C ARG A 4 82.03 -44.29 -30.24
N PHE A 5 82.17 -42.98 -30.39
CA PHE A 5 82.37 -42.05 -29.27
C PHE A 5 81.07 -42.00 -28.46
N LYS A 6 81.13 -42.32 -27.15
CA LYS A 6 80.04 -42.03 -26.21
C LYS A 6 80.30 -40.69 -25.54
N GLN A 7 79.52 -39.70 -25.95
CA GLN A 7 79.46 -38.35 -25.40
C GLN A 7 78.86 -38.43 -23.98
N ARG A 8 79.67 -38.19 -22.95
CA ARG A 8 79.24 -38.16 -21.54
C ARG A 8 78.43 -36.87 -21.30
N SER A 9 77.29 -37.00 -20.62
CA SER A 9 76.24 -35.99 -20.51
C SER A 9 76.67 -34.69 -19.82
N ARG A 10 76.55 -33.58 -20.55
CA ARG A 10 76.83 -32.19 -20.11
C ARG A 10 75.76 -31.57 -19.18
N ARG A 11 74.71 -32.29 -18.78
CA ARG A 11 73.58 -31.71 -18.01
C ARG A 11 73.79 -31.58 -16.50
N LEU A 12 74.73 -32.31 -15.90
CA LEU A 12 74.97 -32.27 -14.45
C LEU A 12 75.91 -31.14 -14.00
N GLN A 13 76.69 -30.56 -14.93
CA GLN A 13 77.61 -29.46 -14.59
C GLN A 13 76.91 -28.11 -14.46
N ASP A 14 75.85 -27.85 -15.22
CA ASP A 14 75.14 -26.56 -15.20
C ASP A 14 74.32 -26.36 -13.92
N VAL A 15 73.77 -27.43 -13.32
CA VAL A 15 72.99 -27.35 -12.06
C VAL A 15 73.90 -27.05 -10.87
N TRP A 16 75.11 -27.59 -10.85
CA TRP A 16 76.06 -27.37 -9.75
C TRP A 16 76.58 -25.93 -9.72
N PHE A 17 76.64 -25.25 -10.87
CA PHE A 17 77.03 -23.85 -10.95
C PHE A 17 75.93 -22.92 -10.38
N PHE A 18 74.66 -23.21 -10.66
CA PHE A 18 73.52 -22.46 -10.11
C PHE A 18 73.33 -22.64 -8.60
N ILE A 19 73.58 -23.83 -8.04
CA ILE A 19 73.49 -24.05 -6.60
C ILE A 19 74.60 -23.30 -5.84
N ARG A 20 75.78 -23.15 -6.46
CA ARG A 20 76.93 -22.47 -5.85
C ARG A 20 76.90 -20.95 -5.96
N SER A 21 76.04 -20.39 -6.80
CA SER A 21 75.83 -18.94 -6.94
C SER A 21 74.77 -18.38 -6.00
N ILE A 22 74.02 -19.23 -5.28
CA ILE A 22 73.09 -18.78 -4.25
C ILE A 22 73.92 -18.39 -3.02
N PRO A 23 73.97 -17.10 -2.64
CA PRO A 23 74.71 -16.69 -1.47
C PRO A 23 74.09 -17.37 -0.25
N TRP A 24 74.93 -17.99 0.58
CA TRP A 24 74.49 -18.76 1.74
C TRP A 24 73.56 -17.98 2.68
N GLN A 25 73.70 -16.66 2.72
CA GLN A 25 72.84 -15.72 3.44
C GLN A 25 71.36 -15.82 3.00
N LEU A 26 71.09 -16.04 1.71
CA LEU A 26 69.74 -16.21 1.17
C LEU A 26 69.12 -17.55 1.58
N LEU A 27 69.92 -18.62 1.68
CA LEU A 27 69.44 -19.92 2.17
C LEU A 27 69.06 -19.84 3.65
N VAL A 28 69.87 -19.18 4.47
CA VAL A 28 69.55 -18.96 5.90
C VAL A 28 68.31 -18.08 6.04
N LEU A 29 68.21 -17.01 5.26
CA LEU A 29 67.07 -16.09 5.33
C LEU A 29 65.76 -16.78 4.95
N VAL A 30 65.76 -17.62 3.90
CA VAL A 30 64.57 -18.41 3.50
C VAL A 30 64.18 -19.42 4.59
N SER A 31 65.15 -20.10 5.20
CA SER A 31 64.86 -21.03 6.31
C SER A 31 64.26 -20.31 7.52
N VAL A 32 64.78 -19.12 7.88
CA VAL A 32 64.22 -18.30 8.97
C VAL A 32 62.82 -17.80 8.61
N LEU A 33 62.60 -17.34 7.37
CA LEU A 33 61.30 -16.86 6.93
C LEU A 33 60.25 -17.97 6.94
N LEU A 34 60.60 -19.19 6.51
CA LEU A 34 59.71 -20.35 6.60
C LEU A 34 59.43 -20.76 8.05
N LEU A 35 60.44 -20.76 8.92
CA LEU A 35 60.31 -21.14 10.33
C LEU A 35 59.54 -20.12 11.18
N VAL A 36 59.51 -18.85 10.79
CA VAL A 36 58.82 -17.79 11.56
C VAL A 36 57.48 -17.45 10.92
N ALA A 37 57.42 -17.24 9.60
CA ALA A 37 56.20 -16.78 8.95
C ALA A 37 55.12 -17.87 8.88
N ILE A 38 55.48 -19.14 8.66
CA ILE A 38 54.46 -20.22 8.61
C ILE A 38 53.82 -20.43 9.97
N PRO A 39 54.56 -20.56 11.09
CA PRO A 39 53.93 -20.67 12.39
C PRO A 39 53.15 -19.42 12.77
N ALA A 40 53.67 -18.21 12.51
CA ALA A 40 52.95 -16.97 12.81
C ALA A 40 51.65 -16.84 12.00
N PHE A 41 51.65 -17.20 10.72
CA PHE A 41 50.46 -17.17 9.87
C PHE A 41 49.46 -18.26 10.27
N TYR A 42 49.93 -19.47 10.59
CA TYR A 42 49.08 -20.56 11.06
C TYR A 42 48.46 -20.24 12.42
N PHE A 43 49.24 -19.69 13.35
CA PHE A 43 48.75 -19.29 14.67
C PHE A 43 47.78 -18.12 14.55
N GLY A 44 48.12 -17.09 13.76
CA GLY A 44 47.27 -15.91 13.54
C GLY A 44 45.94 -16.23 12.85
N THR A 45 45.95 -17.12 11.86
CA THR A 45 44.71 -17.55 11.18
C THR A 45 43.85 -18.45 12.07
N HIS A 46 44.43 -19.39 12.82
CA HIS A 46 43.66 -20.24 13.73
C HIS A 46 43.14 -19.52 14.98
N THR A 47 43.91 -18.57 15.53
CA THR A 47 43.41 -17.72 16.63
C THR A 47 42.41 -16.70 16.10
N GLY A 48 42.62 -16.10 14.93
CA GLY A 48 41.64 -15.22 14.28
C GLY A 48 40.32 -15.92 13.97
N LEU A 49 40.36 -17.12 13.38
CA LEU A 49 39.18 -17.94 13.07
C LEU A 49 38.42 -18.43 14.32
N ARG A 50 39.05 -18.46 15.49
CA ARG A 50 38.38 -18.84 16.76
C ARG A 50 37.95 -17.65 17.59
N ALA A 51 38.69 -16.55 17.56
CA ALA A 51 38.40 -15.35 18.33
C ALA A 51 37.31 -14.49 17.68
N PHE A 52 37.31 -14.33 16.35
CA PHE A 52 36.30 -13.51 15.68
C PHE A 52 34.86 -14.03 15.86
N PRO A 53 34.56 -15.33 15.67
CA PRO A 53 33.21 -15.84 15.91
C PRO A 53 32.80 -15.80 17.38
N ALA A 54 33.77 -15.96 18.29
CA ALA A 54 33.51 -15.89 19.73
C ALA A 54 33.17 -14.47 20.18
N VAL A 55 33.86 -13.45 19.65
CA VAL A 55 33.59 -12.04 19.94
C VAL A 55 32.28 -11.60 19.31
N THR A 56 31.98 -11.99 18.07
CA THR A 56 30.68 -11.68 17.46
C THR A 56 29.53 -12.36 18.19
N ASN A 57 29.67 -13.64 18.60
CA ASN A 57 28.65 -14.30 19.42
C ASN A 57 28.50 -13.67 20.79
N TYR A 58 29.58 -13.16 21.40
CA TYR A 58 29.52 -12.45 22.68
C TYR A 58 28.77 -11.13 22.55
N PHE A 59 28.98 -10.37 21.46
CA PHE A 59 28.19 -9.17 21.17
C PHE A 59 26.73 -9.52 20.87
N TYR A 60 26.45 -10.54 20.06
CA TYR A 60 25.08 -11.00 19.79
C TYR A 60 24.33 -11.50 21.04
N THR A 61 25.04 -12.12 21.99
CA THR A 61 24.45 -12.57 23.27
C THR A 61 24.30 -11.44 24.29
N LEU A 62 25.12 -10.39 24.21
CA LEU A 62 25.01 -9.19 25.06
C LEU A 62 24.00 -8.16 24.54
N THR A 63 23.79 -8.05 23.22
CA THR A 63 22.89 -7.04 22.66
C THR A 63 21.42 -7.44 22.72
N GLY A 64 21.11 -8.68 23.11
CA GLY A 64 19.76 -9.24 22.96
C GLY A 64 19.29 -9.20 21.50
N PRO A 65 18.11 -9.74 21.18
CA PRO A 65 17.41 -9.28 20.00
C PRO A 65 17.24 -7.76 20.13
N PRO A 66 17.37 -6.97 19.03
CA PRO A 66 17.04 -5.55 19.08
C PRO A 66 15.68 -5.41 19.76
N PRO A 67 15.51 -4.46 20.70
CA PRO A 67 14.23 -4.25 21.34
C PRO A 67 13.20 -4.13 20.23
N THR A 68 12.17 -4.99 20.28
CA THR A 68 11.05 -4.92 19.37
C THR A 68 10.63 -3.46 19.31
N ALA A 69 10.60 -2.89 18.10
CA ALA A 69 10.21 -1.49 17.91
C ALA A 69 8.98 -1.23 18.77
N THR A 70 9.08 -0.27 19.70
CA THR A 70 7.98 0.05 20.58
C THR A 70 6.79 0.35 19.69
N PRO A 71 5.71 -0.45 19.72
CA PRO A 71 4.61 -0.29 18.79
C PRO A 71 4.09 1.13 18.97
N THR A 72 4.11 1.92 17.89
CA THR A 72 3.49 3.23 17.87
C THR A 72 2.09 3.07 18.46
N PRO A 73 1.69 3.87 19.47
CA PRO A 73 0.40 3.69 20.10
C PRO A 73 -0.69 3.74 19.04
N ILE A 74 -1.40 2.63 18.91
CA ILE A 74 -2.48 2.47 17.93
C ILE A 74 -3.52 3.56 18.20
N PRO A 75 -4.00 4.28 17.16
CA PRO A 75 -5.04 5.29 17.36
C PRO A 75 -6.28 4.68 18.02
N ALA A 76 -6.99 5.49 18.83
CA ALA A 76 -8.31 5.08 19.29
C ALA A 76 -9.24 4.91 18.08
N LEU A 77 -10.09 3.88 18.09
CA LEU A 77 -11.11 3.70 17.07
C LEU A 77 -12.02 4.94 16.99
N SER A 78 -12.45 5.26 15.77
CA SER A 78 -13.44 6.31 15.57
C SER A 78 -14.74 5.96 16.30
N SER A 79 -15.34 6.94 16.96
CA SER A 79 -16.68 6.80 17.55
C SER A 79 -17.79 6.84 16.49
N THR A 80 -17.48 7.30 15.28
CA THR A 80 -18.44 7.48 14.18
C THR A 80 -17.91 6.85 12.89
N LEU A 81 -18.81 6.26 12.12
CA LEU A 81 -18.50 5.77 10.78
C LEU A 81 -18.50 6.93 9.77
N PRO A 82 -17.70 6.88 8.69
CA PRO A 82 -17.98 7.68 7.52
C PRO A 82 -19.41 7.43 7.03
N GLN A 83 -20.03 8.43 6.42
CA GLN A 83 -21.44 8.33 6.02
C GLN A 83 -21.57 8.59 4.54
N VAL A 84 -22.16 7.65 3.80
CA VAL A 84 -22.57 7.93 2.42
C VAL A 84 -23.79 8.85 2.47
N GLY A 85 -23.85 9.81 1.56
CA GLY A 85 -24.94 10.78 1.50
C GLY A 85 -24.87 11.63 0.25
N SER A 86 -25.80 12.56 0.15
CA SER A 86 -25.99 13.40 -1.03
C SER A 86 -25.75 14.88 -0.73
N LEU A 87 -25.52 15.65 -1.78
CA LEU A 87 -25.48 17.10 -1.81
C LEU A 87 -26.84 17.62 -2.31
N LEU A 88 -27.27 18.77 -1.83
CA LEU A 88 -28.42 19.47 -2.39
C LEU A 88 -27.92 20.60 -3.28
N TYR A 89 -28.45 20.67 -4.49
CA TYR A 89 -28.17 21.75 -5.43
C TYR A 89 -29.47 22.43 -5.84
N VAL A 90 -29.47 23.77 -5.82
CA VAL A 90 -30.60 24.57 -6.27
C VAL A 90 -30.33 24.99 -7.72
N VAL A 91 -31.18 24.52 -8.63
CA VAL A 91 -31.09 24.79 -10.07
C VAL A 91 -31.13 26.29 -10.33
N GLN A 92 -30.16 26.79 -11.09
CA GLN A 92 -30.07 28.18 -11.53
C GLN A 92 -30.67 28.35 -12.94
N GLU A 93 -30.94 29.59 -13.32
CA GLU A 93 -31.41 29.88 -14.68
C GLU A 93 -30.34 29.54 -15.72
N GLY A 94 -30.69 28.71 -16.70
CA GLY A 94 -29.79 28.27 -17.76
C GLY A 94 -29.08 26.94 -17.49
N ASP A 95 -29.18 26.39 -16.28
CA ASP A 95 -28.56 25.12 -15.95
C ASP A 95 -29.15 23.94 -16.76
N SER A 96 -28.28 22.99 -17.10
CA SER A 96 -28.65 21.66 -17.60
C SER A 96 -28.15 20.57 -16.65
N CYS A 97 -28.77 19.37 -16.66
CA CYS A 97 -28.29 18.26 -15.84
C CYS A 97 -26.81 17.94 -16.12
N ASP A 98 -26.40 17.92 -17.38
CA ASP A 98 -25.02 17.64 -17.77
C ASP A 98 -24.05 18.67 -17.20
N GLU A 99 -24.40 19.96 -17.28
CA GLU A 99 -23.58 21.03 -16.71
C GLU A 99 -23.52 20.96 -15.18
N ILE A 100 -24.64 20.73 -14.51
CA ILE A 100 -24.69 20.59 -13.06
C ILE A 100 -23.79 19.43 -12.62
N LEU A 101 -23.89 18.29 -13.29
CA LEU A 101 -23.09 17.11 -12.96
C LEU A 101 -21.59 17.33 -13.28
N ALA A 102 -21.26 17.91 -14.42
CA ALA A 102 -19.88 18.19 -14.78
C ALA A 102 -19.22 19.21 -13.83
N VAL A 103 -19.94 20.28 -13.47
CA VAL A 103 -19.39 21.39 -12.69
C VAL A 103 -19.47 21.14 -11.18
N GLN A 104 -20.61 20.64 -10.68
CA GLN A 104 -20.82 20.47 -9.24
C GLN A 104 -20.33 19.11 -8.74
N MET A 105 -20.44 18.07 -9.57
CA MET A 105 -20.07 16.71 -9.19
C MET A 105 -18.74 16.26 -9.79
N HIS A 106 -18.06 17.12 -10.56
CA HIS A 106 -16.80 16.81 -11.24
C HIS A 106 -16.90 15.58 -12.15
N MET A 107 -18.03 15.42 -12.85
CA MET A 107 -18.25 14.31 -13.76
C MET A 107 -18.04 14.75 -15.20
N SER A 108 -16.80 14.72 -15.69
CA SER A 108 -16.45 15.31 -16.98
C SER A 108 -17.21 14.67 -18.15
N ASP A 109 -17.45 13.36 -18.04
CA ASP A 109 -18.14 12.55 -19.05
C ASP A 109 -19.67 12.47 -18.87
N ALA A 110 -20.27 13.33 -18.03
CA ALA A 110 -21.70 13.31 -17.74
C ALA A 110 -22.56 13.27 -19.01
N GLY A 111 -22.30 14.13 -20.00
CA GLY A 111 -23.08 14.17 -21.25
C GLY A 111 -22.81 12.99 -22.21
N VAL A 112 -21.70 12.27 -22.05
CA VAL A 112 -21.43 11.03 -22.81
C VAL A 112 -22.18 9.84 -22.20
N VAL A 113 -22.33 9.89 -20.87
CA VAL A 113 -22.98 8.87 -20.06
C VAL A 113 -24.51 9.02 -20.10
N PHE A 114 -25.02 10.22 -19.87
CA PHE A 114 -26.44 10.58 -19.81
C PHE A 114 -26.83 11.36 -21.06
N ASN A 115 -27.25 10.65 -22.11
CA ASN A 115 -27.73 11.30 -23.34
C ASN A 115 -28.98 10.65 -23.90
N ASP A 116 -29.70 11.42 -24.71
CA ASP A 116 -30.99 11.06 -25.30
C ASP A 116 -30.91 9.81 -26.19
N VAL A 117 -29.73 9.51 -26.71
CA VAL A 117 -29.47 8.30 -27.50
C VAL A 117 -29.50 7.05 -26.61
N LYS A 118 -29.33 7.20 -25.29
CA LYS A 118 -29.37 6.14 -24.27
C LYS A 118 -30.46 6.43 -23.21
N PRO A 119 -31.76 6.33 -23.56
CA PRO A 119 -32.87 6.75 -22.69
C PRO A 119 -32.90 6.04 -21.32
N ASN A 120 -32.38 4.82 -21.23
CA ASN A 120 -32.29 4.08 -19.96
C ASN A 120 -31.35 4.76 -18.94
N THR A 121 -30.32 5.47 -19.41
CA THR A 121 -29.36 6.16 -18.54
C THR A 121 -29.93 7.45 -17.98
N ILE A 122 -30.67 8.20 -18.81
CA ILE A 122 -31.41 9.39 -18.38
C ILE A 122 -32.50 8.99 -17.39
N GLY A 123 -33.32 7.98 -17.70
CA GLY A 123 -34.36 7.54 -16.76
C GLY A 123 -33.80 7.04 -15.42
N ALA A 124 -32.60 6.46 -15.40
CA ALA A 124 -31.90 6.11 -14.17
C ALA A 124 -31.37 7.34 -13.42
N LEU A 125 -30.86 8.34 -14.15
CA LEU A 125 -30.45 9.62 -13.60
C LEU A 125 -31.64 10.34 -12.95
N ASP A 126 -32.74 10.50 -13.68
CA ASP A 126 -33.98 11.14 -13.20
C ASP A 126 -34.51 10.46 -11.94
N SER A 127 -34.50 9.12 -11.94
CA SER A 127 -34.90 8.32 -10.77
C SER A 127 -33.98 8.53 -9.57
N SER A 128 -32.71 8.87 -9.80
CA SER A 128 -31.72 9.07 -8.74
C SER A 128 -31.69 10.50 -8.19
N THR A 129 -31.90 11.49 -9.05
CA THR A 129 -31.99 12.91 -8.69
C THR A 129 -33.37 13.28 -8.18
N GLY A 130 -34.37 12.45 -8.48
CA GLY A 130 -35.79 12.66 -8.13
C GLY A 130 -36.49 13.69 -9.02
N GLN A 131 -35.89 14.08 -10.14
CA GLN A 131 -36.38 15.12 -11.05
C GLN A 131 -36.12 14.72 -12.50
N ASP A 132 -37.00 15.13 -13.41
CA ASP A 132 -36.80 14.95 -14.85
C ASP A 132 -35.77 15.97 -15.36
N CYS A 133 -34.64 15.46 -15.87
CA CYS A 133 -33.55 16.28 -16.40
C CYS A 133 -33.96 17.15 -17.60
N HIS A 134 -35.02 16.81 -18.34
CA HIS A 134 -35.53 17.62 -19.45
C HIS A 134 -36.47 18.75 -18.99
N ALA A 135 -36.94 18.70 -17.75
CA ALA A 135 -37.92 19.63 -17.21
C ALA A 135 -37.37 20.48 -16.05
N LEU A 136 -36.05 20.62 -15.96
CA LEU A 136 -35.40 21.45 -14.94
C LEU A 136 -35.87 22.90 -15.02
N GLN A 137 -36.24 23.45 -13.87
CA GLN A 137 -36.61 24.86 -13.71
C GLN A 137 -35.77 25.50 -12.61
N SER A 138 -35.47 26.79 -12.77
CA SER A 138 -34.80 27.56 -11.73
C SER A 138 -35.55 27.48 -10.40
N GLY A 139 -34.82 27.26 -9.30
CA GLY A 139 -35.36 27.09 -7.95
C GLY A 139 -35.73 25.65 -7.58
N MET A 140 -35.71 24.70 -8.52
CA MET A 140 -35.81 23.28 -8.18
C MET A 140 -34.60 22.83 -7.37
N VAL A 141 -34.81 21.86 -6.48
CA VAL A 141 -33.73 21.27 -5.68
C VAL A 141 -33.43 19.86 -6.20
N LEU A 142 -32.19 19.63 -6.62
CA LEU A 142 -31.68 18.34 -7.01
C LEU A 142 -30.89 17.71 -5.88
N THR A 143 -31.08 16.40 -5.72
CA THR A 143 -30.25 15.57 -4.84
C THR A 143 -29.12 14.98 -5.66
N LEU A 144 -27.89 15.45 -5.46
CA LEU A 144 -26.71 15.02 -6.20
C LEU A 144 -25.90 14.04 -5.35
N SER A 145 -25.64 12.84 -5.86
CA SER A 145 -24.79 11.86 -5.18
C SER A 145 -23.42 11.80 -5.87
N PRO A 146 -22.28 11.82 -5.17
CA PRO A 146 -20.98 11.66 -5.80
C PRO A 146 -20.84 10.37 -6.61
N GLN A 147 -20.07 10.44 -7.70
CA GLN A 147 -19.68 9.28 -8.49
C GLN A 147 -18.40 8.66 -7.92
N TYR A 148 -18.41 7.32 -7.83
CA TYR A 148 -17.36 6.45 -7.30
C TYR A 148 -16.66 6.96 -6.03
N PRO A 149 -17.42 7.39 -5.01
CA PRO A 149 -16.77 7.98 -3.85
C PRO A 149 -15.91 6.94 -3.16
N LEU A 150 -14.67 7.32 -2.94
CA LEU A 150 -13.75 6.62 -2.10
C LEU A 150 -14.16 6.83 -0.65
N ILE A 151 -13.74 5.92 0.21
CA ILE A 151 -13.84 6.07 1.65
C ILE A 151 -12.46 5.94 2.28
N ALA A 152 -12.12 6.87 3.16
CA ALA A 152 -10.91 6.83 3.97
C ALA A 152 -11.24 6.43 5.40
N PHE A 153 -10.57 5.40 5.89
CA PHE A 153 -10.72 4.93 7.26
C PHE A 153 -9.42 4.32 7.77
N GLY A 154 -9.32 4.21 9.08
CA GLY A 154 -8.37 3.35 9.75
C GLY A 154 -9.08 2.43 10.72
N GLY A 155 -8.50 1.26 10.97
CA GLY A 155 -9.14 0.25 11.78
C GLY A 155 -8.25 -0.94 12.08
N GLN A 156 -8.76 -1.82 12.94
CA GLN A 156 -8.05 -3.02 13.37
C GLN A 156 -8.49 -4.24 12.55
N VAL A 157 -7.53 -5.02 12.06
CA VAL A 157 -7.78 -6.28 11.36
C VAL A 157 -8.26 -7.35 12.36
N LEU A 158 -9.46 -7.87 12.14
CA LEU A 158 -10.06 -8.94 12.95
C LEU A 158 -9.79 -10.33 12.35
N THR A 159 -9.83 -10.45 11.03
CA THR A 159 -9.59 -11.71 10.31
C THR A 159 -8.83 -11.44 9.02
N VAL A 160 -8.01 -12.40 8.60
CA VAL A 160 -7.32 -12.41 7.31
C VAL A 160 -7.71 -13.70 6.59
N ALA A 161 -8.28 -13.59 5.39
CA ALA A 161 -8.55 -14.72 4.51
C ALA A 161 -7.79 -14.53 3.20
N ALA A 162 -6.65 -15.21 3.06
CA ALA A 162 -5.87 -15.19 1.82
C ALA A 162 -6.66 -15.80 0.67
N THR A 163 -6.64 -15.19 -0.51
CA THR A 163 -7.34 -15.72 -1.70
C THR A 163 -6.65 -16.96 -2.30
N SER A 164 -5.40 -17.24 -1.93
CA SER A 164 -4.71 -18.48 -2.28
C SER A 164 -4.36 -19.30 -1.03
N PRO A 165 -4.53 -20.64 -1.06
CA PRO A 165 -4.08 -21.49 0.03
C PRO A 165 -2.55 -21.49 0.05
N GLN A 166 -1.95 -20.98 1.13
CA GLN A 166 -0.53 -21.23 1.38
C GLN A 166 -0.33 -22.75 1.49
N GLN A 167 0.34 -23.33 0.51
CA GLN A 167 0.72 -24.74 0.56
C GLN A 167 1.87 -24.89 1.55
N VAL A 168 1.54 -25.03 2.83
CA VAL A 168 2.54 -25.27 3.87
C VAL A 168 3.11 -26.66 3.63
N LEU A 169 4.28 -26.74 3.01
CA LEU A 169 5.03 -27.99 2.94
C LEU A 169 5.43 -28.34 4.37
N PRO A 170 5.01 -29.48 4.95
CA PRO A 170 5.40 -29.84 6.30
C PRO A 170 6.91 -30.08 6.31
N THR A 171 7.68 -29.08 6.77
CA THR A 171 9.11 -29.23 6.98
C THR A 171 9.28 -30.07 8.25
N PRO A 172 10.13 -31.11 8.25
CA PRO A 172 10.37 -31.90 9.45
C PRO A 172 10.86 -31.01 10.60
N VAL A 173 10.36 -31.32 11.79
CA VAL A 173 10.45 -30.55 13.05
C VAL A 173 11.90 -30.18 13.38
N ILE A 174 12.33 -29.01 12.93
CA ILE A 174 13.48 -28.30 13.48
C ILE A 174 12.88 -27.23 14.38
N ASN A 175 13.12 -27.32 15.70
CA ASN A 175 12.75 -26.28 16.65
C ASN A 175 13.57 -25.02 16.34
N ILE A 176 13.06 -24.20 15.42
CA ILE A 176 13.51 -22.82 15.23
C ILE A 176 12.82 -22.01 16.31
N ALA A 177 13.59 -21.29 17.12
CA ALA A 177 13.06 -20.34 18.12
C ALA A 177 11.98 -19.48 17.45
N HIS A 178 10.78 -19.41 18.06
CA HIS A 178 9.59 -18.70 17.59
C HIS A 178 9.91 -17.64 16.54
N GLN A 179 9.82 -18.01 15.25
CA GLN A 179 9.74 -17.02 14.19
C GLN A 179 8.53 -16.17 14.56
N GLN A 180 8.76 -14.88 14.84
CA GLN A 180 7.70 -13.88 14.92
C GLN A 180 6.74 -14.18 13.79
N GLN A 181 5.44 -14.36 14.08
CA GLN A 181 4.43 -14.65 13.06
C GLN A 181 4.62 -13.67 11.91
N VAL A 182 5.24 -14.17 10.84
CA VAL A 182 5.35 -13.46 9.59
C VAL A 182 3.91 -13.38 9.14
N GLY A 183 3.37 -12.16 9.02
CA GLY A 183 1.98 -11.97 8.63
C GLY A 183 1.67 -12.69 7.31
N GLU A 184 0.39 -12.83 7.02
CA GLU A 184 -0.06 -13.47 5.78
C GLU A 184 0.44 -12.70 4.56
N ASP A 185 0.88 -13.44 3.55
CA ASP A 185 1.25 -12.89 2.25
C ASP A 185 0.00 -12.58 1.45
N CYS A 186 -0.29 -11.29 1.30
CA CYS A 186 -1.45 -10.77 0.58
C CYS A 186 -1.11 -10.28 -0.83
N SER A 187 0.04 -10.68 -1.38
CA SER A 187 0.48 -10.28 -2.73
C SER A 187 -0.41 -10.81 -3.85
N THR A 188 -1.16 -11.88 -3.59
CA THR A 188 -2.16 -12.46 -4.53
C THR A 188 -3.60 -12.10 -4.15
N GLY A 189 -3.75 -11.12 -3.27
CA GLY A 189 -5.01 -10.74 -2.68
C GLY A 189 -5.29 -11.37 -1.32
N CYS A 190 -5.96 -10.61 -0.46
CA CYS A 190 -6.57 -11.06 0.77
C CYS A 190 -7.93 -10.38 0.96
N LEU A 191 -8.83 -11.07 1.65
CA LEU A 191 -10.03 -10.47 2.22
C LEU A 191 -9.84 -10.28 3.72
N LEU A 192 -9.76 -9.01 4.14
CA LEU A 192 -9.63 -8.62 5.54
C LEU A 192 -11.02 -8.30 6.12
N THR A 193 -11.28 -8.68 7.36
CA THR A 193 -12.37 -8.06 8.13
C THR A 193 -11.78 -7.01 9.04
N VAL A 194 -12.17 -5.75 8.87
CA VAL A 194 -11.58 -4.61 9.59
C VAL A 194 -12.63 -3.94 10.46
N LEU A 195 -12.33 -3.76 11.73
CA LEU A 195 -13.12 -2.97 12.68
C LEU A 195 -12.74 -1.49 12.53
N ILE A 196 -13.66 -0.67 12.03
CA ILE A 196 -13.39 0.74 11.67
C ILE A 196 -14.05 1.75 12.63
N ALA A 197 -15.04 1.31 13.41
CA ALA A 197 -15.66 2.09 14.48
C ALA A 197 -16.26 1.17 15.54
N SER A 198 -16.77 1.74 16.64
CA SER A 198 -17.50 1.02 17.70
C SER A 198 -18.72 0.28 17.12
N GLY A 199 -18.55 -0.99 16.75
CA GLY A 199 -19.62 -1.81 16.15
C GLY A 199 -19.76 -1.72 14.63
N GLY A 200 -18.82 -1.07 13.94
CA GLY A 200 -18.78 -1.01 12.48
C GLY A 200 -17.61 -1.80 11.91
N GLN A 201 -17.91 -2.80 11.09
CA GLN A 201 -16.90 -3.64 10.42
C GLN A 201 -17.06 -3.57 8.90
N VAL A 202 -15.98 -3.75 8.16
CA VAL A 202 -15.99 -3.83 6.69
C VAL A 202 -15.20 -5.05 6.23
N HIS A 203 -15.50 -5.53 5.04
CA HIS A 203 -14.70 -6.53 4.34
C HIS A 203 -13.82 -5.84 3.30
N LEU A 204 -12.53 -5.75 3.56
CA LEU A 204 -11.58 -5.05 2.71
C LEU A 204 -10.81 -6.05 1.86
N SER A 205 -11.03 -6.01 0.55
CA SER A 205 -10.18 -6.71 -0.42
C SER A 205 -8.92 -5.88 -0.65
N VAL A 206 -7.76 -6.47 -0.35
CA VAL A 206 -6.44 -5.84 -0.48
C VAL A 206 -5.53 -6.70 -1.34
N GLU A 207 -4.64 -6.08 -2.09
CA GLU A 207 -3.48 -6.71 -2.72
C GLU A 207 -2.25 -5.95 -2.22
N THR A 208 -1.41 -6.60 -1.40
CA THR A 208 -0.32 -5.93 -0.70
C THR A 208 0.86 -6.86 -0.48
N THR A 209 2.06 -6.30 -0.60
CA THR A 209 3.31 -7.02 -0.27
C THR A 209 3.65 -6.95 1.22
N LEU A 210 2.93 -6.12 1.98
CA LEU A 210 3.12 -6.00 3.42
C LEU A 210 2.50 -7.20 4.14
N PRO A 211 3.19 -7.78 5.13
CA PRO A 211 2.64 -8.88 5.92
C PRO A 211 1.48 -8.38 6.78
N VAL A 212 0.28 -8.92 6.58
CA VAL A 212 -0.91 -8.55 7.35
C VAL A 212 -1.22 -9.63 8.39
N LYS A 213 -1.47 -9.25 9.64
CA LYS A 213 -1.87 -10.17 10.70
C LYS A 213 -3.12 -9.69 11.42
N VAL A 214 -3.81 -10.62 12.09
CA VAL A 214 -4.87 -10.27 13.02
C VAL A 214 -4.30 -9.35 14.11
N GLY A 215 -5.02 -8.26 14.37
CA GLY A 215 -4.62 -7.21 15.30
C GLY A 215 -3.79 -6.09 14.69
N SER A 216 -3.28 -6.23 13.45
CA SER A 216 -2.65 -5.11 12.73
C SER A 216 -3.63 -3.96 12.56
N TRP A 217 -3.09 -2.75 12.60
CA TRP A 217 -3.84 -1.55 12.27
C TRP A 217 -3.63 -1.22 10.80
N VAL A 218 -4.71 -0.94 10.08
CA VAL A 218 -4.68 -0.52 8.69
C VAL A 218 -5.24 0.87 8.54
N TRP A 219 -4.66 1.66 7.65
CA TRP A 219 -5.29 2.85 7.05
C TRP A 219 -5.50 2.55 5.58
N ALA A 220 -6.70 2.84 5.10
CA ALA A 220 -7.02 2.57 3.71
C ALA A 220 -7.89 3.67 3.11
N GLN A 221 -7.63 3.98 1.84
CA GLN A 221 -8.65 4.50 0.94
C GLN A 221 -9.20 3.33 0.14
N ALA A 222 -10.52 3.24 0.03
CA ALA A 222 -11.17 2.13 -0.64
C ALA A 222 -12.37 2.57 -1.46
N GLN A 223 -12.65 1.83 -2.53
CA GLN A 223 -13.81 2.07 -3.38
C GLN A 223 -15.10 1.59 -2.69
N LEU A 224 -16.12 2.44 -2.66
CA LEU A 224 -17.46 2.04 -2.24
C LEU A 224 -18.12 1.12 -3.28
N THR A 225 -19.01 0.26 -2.80
CA THR A 225 -19.85 -0.56 -3.70
C THR A 225 -20.77 0.36 -4.51
N ARG A 226 -20.76 0.18 -5.83
CA ARG A 226 -21.64 0.91 -6.74
C ARG A 226 -23.08 0.45 -6.67
N LYS A 227 -23.99 1.39 -6.94
CA LYS A 227 -25.38 1.09 -7.29
C LYS A 227 -25.45 0.51 -8.71
N ASN A 228 -25.84 -0.76 -8.83
CA ASN A 228 -26.04 -1.40 -10.12
C ASN A 228 -27.34 -0.92 -10.79
N VAL A 229 -27.26 -0.43 -12.03
CA VAL A 229 -28.41 -0.08 -12.86
C VAL A 229 -28.55 -1.07 -14.01
N LYS A 230 -29.76 -1.61 -14.18
CA LYS A 230 -30.04 -2.60 -15.22
C LYS A 230 -29.75 -2.02 -16.60
N GLY A 231 -28.94 -2.73 -17.39
CA GLY A 231 -28.53 -2.28 -18.73
C GLY A 231 -27.47 -1.18 -18.72
N PHE A 232 -26.98 -0.79 -17.54
CA PHE A 232 -25.94 0.22 -17.40
C PHE A 232 -25.04 -0.09 -16.19
N ALA A 233 -24.20 -1.12 -16.33
CA ALA A 233 -23.31 -1.60 -15.26
C ALA A 233 -22.22 -0.59 -14.84
N ASN A 234 -21.97 0.42 -15.68
CA ASN A 234 -21.04 1.51 -15.38
C ASN A 234 -21.74 2.71 -14.73
N TYR A 235 -23.01 2.57 -14.32
CA TYR A 235 -23.68 3.62 -13.55
C TYR A 235 -22.91 3.85 -12.25
N PRO A 236 -22.37 5.05 -12.07
CA PRO A 236 -21.20 5.27 -11.22
C PRO A 236 -21.52 5.76 -9.80
N TYR A 237 -22.79 5.75 -9.40
CA TYR A 237 -23.18 6.33 -8.12
C TYR A 237 -23.01 5.36 -6.96
N ALA A 238 -22.53 5.87 -5.82
CA ALA A 238 -22.77 5.19 -4.56
C ALA A 238 -24.24 5.36 -4.18
N ASP A 239 -24.83 4.31 -3.60
CA ASP A 239 -26.16 4.43 -3.02
C ASP A 239 -26.08 5.27 -1.74
N PRO A 240 -26.74 6.45 -1.67
CA PRO A 240 -26.62 7.35 -0.52
C PRO A 240 -27.20 6.76 0.78
N LEU A 241 -27.98 5.68 0.70
CA LEU A 241 -28.60 5.03 1.85
C LEU A 241 -27.85 3.76 2.29
N ILE A 242 -26.73 3.42 1.63
CA ILE A 242 -26.01 2.20 1.93
C ILE A 242 -25.30 2.27 3.28
N SER A 243 -25.38 1.18 4.05
CA SER A 243 -24.63 1.03 5.29
C SER A 243 -23.24 0.51 5.00
N LEU A 244 -22.23 1.12 5.62
CA LEU A 244 -20.85 0.60 5.58
C LEU A 244 -20.67 -0.67 6.37
N ASN A 245 -21.52 -0.94 7.37
CA ASN A 245 -21.32 -2.10 8.22
C ASN A 245 -21.56 -3.40 7.44
N GLY A 246 -20.55 -4.25 7.36
CA GLY A 246 -20.51 -5.47 6.55
C GLY A 246 -20.29 -5.22 5.06
N MET A 247 -19.98 -3.98 4.64
CA MET A 247 -19.76 -3.68 3.23
C MET A 247 -18.43 -4.28 2.74
N SER A 248 -18.46 -4.84 1.53
CA SER A 248 -17.26 -5.20 0.79
C SER A 248 -16.69 -3.98 0.07
N LEU A 249 -15.42 -3.69 0.34
CA LEU A 249 -14.67 -2.56 -0.20
C LEU A 249 -13.40 -3.08 -0.88
N HIS A 250 -12.90 -2.35 -1.87
CA HIS A 250 -11.63 -2.66 -2.52
C HIS A 250 -10.62 -1.56 -2.23
N ALA A 251 -9.52 -1.90 -1.57
CA ALA A 251 -8.49 -0.92 -1.19
C ALA A 251 -7.70 -0.46 -2.41
N CYS A 252 -7.35 0.83 -2.43
CA CYS A 252 -6.52 1.43 -3.47
C CYS A 252 -5.42 2.37 -2.96
N ASP A 253 -5.30 2.44 -1.64
CA ASP A 253 -4.21 3.06 -0.90
C ASP A 253 -4.24 2.32 0.43
N LEU A 254 -3.14 1.63 0.79
CA LEU A 254 -3.07 0.83 2.00
C LEU A 254 -1.78 1.12 2.78
N GLN A 255 -1.95 1.28 4.09
CA GLN A 255 -0.86 1.35 5.04
C GLN A 255 -1.14 0.38 6.19
N VAL A 256 -0.16 -0.45 6.54
CA VAL A 256 -0.26 -1.47 7.59
C VAL A 256 0.76 -1.16 8.67
N ASP A 257 0.31 -1.01 9.93
CA ASP A 257 1.17 -0.77 11.10
C ASP A 257 2.16 0.41 10.91
N ASN A 258 1.70 1.45 10.20
CA ASN A 258 2.42 2.67 9.80
C ASN A 258 3.42 2.50 8.64
N ILE A 259 3.43 1.36 7.95
CA ILE A 259 4.22 1.15 6.74
C ILE A 259 3.28 1.28 5.55
N HIS A 260 3.50 2.30 4.71
CA HIS A 260 2.74 2.49 3.48
C HIS A 260 3.19 1.46 2.43
N ASP A 261 2.25 0.88 1.70
CA ASP A 261 2.57 -0.04 0.61
C ASP A 261 2.63 0.69 -0.73
N ASP A 262 3.85 1.07 -1.13
CA ASP A 262 4.12 1.68 -2.43
C ASP A 262 3.77 0.76 -3.62
N ASN A 263 3.54 -0.53 -3.39
CA ASN A 263 3.17 -1.51 -4.43
C ASN A 263 1.69 -1.90 -4.39
N SER A 264 0.88 -1.27 -3.52
CA SER A 264 -0.56 -1.48 -3.54
C SER A 264 -1.19 -0.92 -4.82
N LEU A 265 -2.34 -1.48 -5.22
CA LEU A 265 -3.14 -0.96 -6.34
C LEU A 265 -3.43 0.52 -6.10
N SER A 266 -3.16 1.40 -7.05
CA SER A 266 -3.47 2.83 -6.89
C SER A 266 -4.95 3.12 -7.19
N CYS A 267 -5.50 4.20 -6.64
CA CYS A 267 -6.93 4.51 -6.81
C CYS A 267 -7.35 4.73 -8.27
N ASN A 268 -6.50 5.31 -9.13
CA ASN A 268 -6.78 5.40 -10.55
C ASN A 268 -6.71 4.06 -11.30
N GLN A 269 -6.22 2.99 -10.68
CA GLN A 269 -6.25 1.63 -11.27
C GLN A 269 -7.54 0.88 -10.93
N LEU A 270 -8.42 1.46 -10.10
CA LEU A 270 -9.73 0.89 -9.80
C LEU A 270 -10.58 0.82 -11.08
N LEU A 271 -11.32 -0.28 -11.26
CA LEU A 271 -12.18 -0.47 -12.42
C LEU A 271 -13.68 -0.30 -12.09
N PRO A 272 -14.43 0.45 -12.92
CA PRO A 272 -13.96 1.31 -14.00
C PRO A 272 -13.24 2.54 -13.44
N ASN A 273 -12.17 2.96 -14.12
CA ASN A 273 -11.42 4.15 -13.74
C ASN A 273 -12.13 5.37 -14.33
N THR A 274 -12.69 6.20 -13.47
CA THR A 274 -13.22 7.53 -13.82
C THR A 274 -12.36 8.65 -13.25
N ILE A 275 -11.39 8.31 -12.40
CA ILE A 275 -10.57 9.29 -11.68
C ILE A 275 -9.68 10.08 -12.64
N ASP A 276 -9.14 9.41 -13.66
CA ASP A 276 -8.31 10.08 -14.66
C ASP A 276 -9.14 11.01 -15.56
N ASP A 277 -10.35 10.57 -15.95
CA ASP A 277 -11.25 11.34 -16.81
C ASP A 277 -11.86 12.54 -16.06
N ASP A 278 -12.25 12.36 -14.80
CA ASP A 278 -12.83 13.39 -13.92
C ASP A 278 -11.76 14.31 -13.29
N GLY A 279 -10.48 13.94 -13.41
CA GLY A 279 -9.35 14.67 -12.83
C GLY A 279 -9.26 14.55 -11.30
N GLY A 280 -9.92 13.57 -10.70
CA GLY A 280 -9.95 13.39 -9.25
C GLY A 280 -11.04 12.42 -8.77
N ALA A 281 -11.24 12.40 -7.45
CA ALA A 281 -12.24 11.55 -6.81
C ALA A 281 -12.84 12.24 -5.59
N TRP A 282 -14.11 11.99 -5.34
CA TRP A 282 -14.73 12.30 -4.06
C TRP A 282 -14.29 11.30 -2.99
N LEU A 283 -13.98 11.79 -1.79
CA LEU A 283 -13.58 10.98 -0.64
C LEU A 283 -14.51 11.27 0.56
N PHE A 284 -15.16 10.23 1.06
CA PHE A 284 -15.80 10.24 2.37
C PHE A 284 -14.80 9.90 3.46
N GLY A 285 -14.88 10.57 4.59
CA GLY A 285 -14.08 10.21 5.75
C GLY A 285 -14.55 10.87 7.02
N VAL A 286 -13.84 10.56 8.11
CA VAL A 286 -14.05 11.18 9.41
C VAL A 286 -12.74 11.82 9.84
N THR A 287 -12.81 13.07 10.27
CA THR A 287 -11.65 13.77 10.84
C THR A 287 -11.19 13.09 12.13
N GLY A 288 -9.88 13.02 12.35
CA GLY A 288 -9.27 12.29 13.46
C GLY A 288 -8.13 11.38 13.03
N LYS A 289 -7.22 11.08 13.98
CA LYS A 289 -5.99 10.28 13.75
C LYS A 289 -6.24 8.85 13.27
N SER A 290 -7.42 8.30 13.53
CA SER A 290 -7.84 6.97 13.09
C SER A 290 -8.43 6.97 11.68
N SER A 291 -8.52 8.11 11.01
CA SER A 291 -9.04 8.24 9.64
C SER A 291 -8.33 9.43 8.98
N LEU A 292 -9.02 10.52 8.60
CA LEU A 292 -8.48 11.52 7.66
C LEU A 292 -7.21 12.25 8.12
N ASP A 293 -7.00 12.45 9.42
CA ASP A 293 -5.81 13.17 9.90
C ASP A 293 -4.52 12.38 9.61
N HIS A 294 -4.63 11.08 9.35
CA HIS A 294 -3.51 10.23 8.94
C HIS A 294 -2.83 10.77 7.66
N TRP A 295 -3.62 11.20 6.68
CA TRP A 295 -3.13 11.75 5.41
C TRP A 295 -2.72 13.23 5.52
N ASN A 296 -2.82 13.83 6.72
CA ASN A 296 -2.43 15.22 7.00
C ASN A 296 -3.07 16.27 6.08
N TYR A 297 -4.31 16.04 5.65
CA TYR A 297 -5.06 17.05 4.91
C TYR A 297 -5.25 18.31 5.79
N PRO A 298 -5.07 19.54 5.26
CA PRO A 298 -5.20 20.79 6.01
C PRO A 298 -6.67 21.16 6.31
N LEU A 299 -7.44 20.21 6.86
CA LEU A 299 -8.84 20.36 7.26
C LEU A 299 -8.90 20.96 8.67
N HIS A 300 -9.47 22.15 8.80
CA HIS A 300 -9.61 22.83 10.09
C HIS A 300 -10.98 22.50 10.70
N LEU A 301 -11.20 21.22 11.03
CA LEU A 301 -12.48 20.71 11.52
C LEU A 301 -12.30 19.93 12.83
N PRO A 302 -13.30 19.92 13.74
CA PRO A 302 -13.23 19.12 14.96
C PRO A 302 -13.14 17.63 14.66
N SER A 303 -12.34 16.88 15.41
CA SER A 303 -12.26 15.42 15.31
C SER A 303 -13.65 14.77 15.44
N GLY A 304 -13.92 13.73 14.65
CA GLY A 304 -15.22 13.06 14.58
C GLY A 304 -16.19 13.69 13.58
N THR A 305 -15.80 14.77 12.90
CA THR A 305 -16.61 15.36 11.82
C THR A 305 -16.56 14.47 10.59
N ARG A 306 -17.73 14.00 10.14
CA ARG A 306 -17.93 13.33 8.85
C ARG A 306 -17.88 14.34 7.72
N VAL A 307 -17.05 14.07 6.72
CA VAL A 307 -16.82 14.98 5.60
C VAL A 307 -16.83 14.25 4.26
N LEU A 308 -17.18 15.02 3.24
CA LEU A 308 -17.02 14.70 1.84
C LEU A 308 -16.08 15.74 1.25
N LEU A 309 -14.98 15.31 0.64
CA LEU A 309 -13.98 16.20 0.07
C LEU A 309 -13.59 15.75 -1.33
N TRP A 310 -13.16 16.70 -2.15
CA TRP A 310 -12.61 16.39 -3.47
C TRP A 310 -11.09 16.21 -3.39
N LEU A 311 -10.59 15.10 -3.90
CA LEU A 311 -9.17 14.88 -4.15
C LEU A 311 -8.89 15.07 -5.64
N THR A 312 -7.84 15.81 -5.97
CA THR A 312 -7.42 16.03 -7.35
C THR A 312 -6.37 14.99 -7.71
N SER A 313 -6.50 14.39 -8.89
CA SER A 313 -5.48 13.50 -9.46
C SER A 313 -4.28 14.32 -9.94
N ASN A 314 -3.07 13.87 -9.63
CA ASN A 314 -1.84 14.46 -10.16
C ASN A 314 -1.44 13.81 -11.50
N ALA A 315 -0.34 14.26 -12.11
CA ALA A 315 0.16 13.70 -13.38
C ALA A 315 0.55 12.21 -13.32
N ASN A 316 0.71 11.65 -12.12
CA ASN A 316 1.01 10.25 -11.87
C ASN A 316 -0.24 9.43 -11.50
N GLY A 317 -1.41 10.06 -11.39
CA GLY A 317 -2.65 9.40 -10.96
C GLY A 317 -2.88 9.37 -9.45
N ASP A 318 -1.98 9.94 -8.63
CA ASP A 318 -2.17 9.96 -7.18
C ASP A 318 -3.20 11.02 -6.80
N LEU A 319 -4.07 10.66 -5.87
CA LEU A 319 -5.07 11.56 -5.33
C LEU A 319 -4.50 12.43 -4.22
N ARG A 320 -4.69 13.76 -4.32
CA ARG A 320 -4.23 14.72 -3.32
C ARG A 320 -5.27 15.78 -3.03
N PHE A 321 -5.38 16.14 -1.75
CA PHE A 321 -6.18 17.30 -1.36
C PHE A 321 -5.37 18.58 -1.55
N SER A 322 -5.93 19.52 -2.33
CA SER A 322 -5.34 20.84 -2.56
C SER A 322 -6.19 21.93 -1.91
N ARG A 323 -5.54 23.03 -1.49
CA ARG A 323 -6.28 24.20 -0.98
C ARG A 323 -7.19 24.74 -2.08
N GLY A 324 -8.48 24.88 -1.77
CA GLY A 324 -9.51 25.29 -2.72
C GLY A 324 -10.39 24.14 -3.19
N ASN A 325 -9.98 22.89 -2.97
CA ASN A 325 -10.83 21.74 -3.23
C ASN A 325 -12.11 21.81 -2.37
N PRO A 326 -13.28 21.47 -2.93
CA PRO A 326 -14.52 21.42 -2.19
C PRO A 326 -14.44 20.52 -0.95
N VAL A 327 -15.01 21.00 0.15
CA VAL A 327 -15.20 20.25 1.40
C VAL A 327 -16.62 20.50 1.90
N PHE A 328 -17.29 19.41 2.26
CA PHE A 328 -18.62 19.41 2.81
C PHE A 328 -18.63 18.64 4.12
N ARG A 329 -19.46 19.09 5.07
CA ARG A 329 -19.71 18.41 6.33
C ARG A 329 -21.06 17.72 6.27
N TYR A 330 -21.14 16.51 6.80
CA TYR A 330 -22.40 15.81 6.92
C TYR A 330 -23.27 16.43 8.02
N ASP A 331 -24.54 16.69 7.71
CA ASP A 331 -25.55 17.12 8.67
C ASP A 331 -26.45 15.93 9.06
N ASP A 332 -26.43 15.57 10.34
CA ASP A 332 -27.23 14.48 10.88
C ASP A 332 -28.73 14.74 10.86
N ALA A 333 -29.16 16.00 10.93
CA ALA A 333 -30.58 16.32 11.00
C ALA A 333 -31.26 16.15 9.64
N THR A 334 -30.55 16.49 8.57
CA THR A 334 -31.06 16.51 7.20
C THR A 334 -30.55 15.36 6.35
N HIS A 335 -29.57 14.59 6.84
CA HIS A 335 -28.92 13.49 6.13
C HIS A 335 -28.27 13.90 4.80
N VAL A 336 -27.80 15.15 4.71
CA VAL A 336 -27.12 15.69 3.51
C VAL A 336 -25.80 16.36 3.87
N TYR A 337 -24.94 16.49 2.85
CA TYR A 337 -23.69 17.21 2.95
C TYR A 337 -23.90 18.70 2.69
N VAL A 338 -23.39 19.53 3.59
CA VAL A 338 -23.45 21.00 3.51
C VAL A 338 -22.04 21.57 3.40
N ARG A 339 -21.87 22.61 2.58
CA ARG A 339 -20.54 23.20 2.33
C ARG A 339 -19.97 23.79 3.62
N VAL A 340 -18.69 23.54 3.89
CA VAL A 340 -17.95 24.06 5.07
C VAL A 340 -17.54 25.50 4.88
#